data_AF-A0AAV9LB86-F1
#
_entry.id   AF-A0AAV9LB86-F1
#
_cell.length_a   1.000
_cell.length_b   1.000
_cell.length_c   1.000
_cell.angle_alpha   90.00
_cell.angle_beta   90.00
_cell.angle_gamma   90.00
#
_symmetry.space_group_name_H-M   'P 1'
#
loop_
_entity.id
_entity.type
_entity.pdbx_description
1 polymer ?
#
loop_
_entity_poly.entity_id
_entity_poly.type
_entity_poly.pdbx_seq_one_letter_code
_entity_poly.pdbx_strand_id
1 'polypeptide(L)' 'MKHINVQIRHTFREANQLADYIANIAIGTTEKQQFQEYNQLPSWGRRIVNIDKQQIPSVRIRTRKINNKNND' A
#
# COMPACT_ATOMS: atom_id res chain seq x y z
N MET A 1 -10.01 -26.01 -17.06
CA MET A 1 -9.31 -24.73 -16.79
C MET A 1 -10.36 -23.72 -16.33
N LYS A 2 -10.18 -23.08 -15.17
CA LYS A 2 -11.10 -22.02 -14.73
C LYS A 2 -10.84 -20.77 -15.57
N HIS A 3 -11.83 -20.33 -16.33
CA HIS A 3 -11.79 -19.01 -16.98
C HIS A 3 -11.93 -17.96 -15.88
N ILE A 4 -10.87 -17.18 -15.65
CA ILE A 4 -10.90 -16.05 -14.72
C ILE A 4 -11.26 -14.82 -15.54
N ASN A 5 -12.45 -14.27 -15.31
CA ASN A 5 -12.84 -12.98 -15.88
C ASN A 5 -12.13 -11.87 -15.09
N VAL A 6 -11.09 -11.27 -15.68
CA VAL A 6 -10.29 -10.22 -15.04
C VAL A 6 -10.53 -8.90 -15.75
N GLN A 7 -10.95 -7.89 -15.00
CA GLN A 7 -10.99 -6.50 -15.46
C GLN A 7 -9.83 -5.72 -14.83
N ILE A 8 -8.96 -5.16 -15.66
CA ILE A 8 -7.86 -4.30 -15.21
C ILE A 8 -8.39 -2.87 -15.11
N ARG A 9 -8.27 -2.25 -13.93
CA ARG A 9 -8.58 -0.83 -13.71
C ARG A 9 -7.34 -0.15 -13.15
N HIS A 10 -7.05 1.06 -13.62
CA HIS A 10 -6.02 1.89 -13.03
C HIS A 10 -6.57 2.58 -11.78
N THR A 11 -5.83 2.47 -10.68
CA THR A 11 -6.14 3.16 -9.43
C THR A 11 -4.92 3.97 -9.01
N PHE A 12 -5.15 5.12 -8.37
CA PHE A 12 -4.06 5.91 -7.78
C PHE A 12 -3.30 5.10 -6.73
N ARG A 13 -1.99 5.35 -6.61
CA ARG A 13 -1.12 4.63 -5.68
C ARG A 13 -1.59 4.76 -4.23
N GLU A 14 -2.12 5.93 -3.90
CA GLU A 14 -2.68 6.31 -2.60
C GLU A 14 -3.90 5.47 -2.21
N ALA A 15 -4.60 4.89 -3.19
CA ALA A 15 -5.73 4.00 -2.99
C ALA A 15 -5.33 2.51 -3.10
N ASN A 16 -4.04 2.19 -3.22
CA ASN A 16 -3.52 0.83 -3.32
C ASN A 16 -2.51 0.51 -2.22
N GLN A 17 -2.69 1.11 -1.03
CA GLN A 17 -1.75 1.00 0.08
C GLN A 17 -1.65 -0.42 0.64
N LEU A 18 -2.76 -1.18 0.65
CA LEU A 18 -2.75 -2.55 1.14
C LEU A 18 -1.90 -3.47 0.26
N ALA A 19 -1.99 -3.31 -1.06
CA ALA A 19 -1.15 -4.08 -1.98
C ALA A 19 0.33 -3.70 -1.86
N ASP A 20 0.65 -2.39 -1.73
CA ASP A 20 2.03 -1.93 -1.47
C ASP A 20 2.55 -2.56 -0.16
N TYR A 21 1.74 -2.57 0.90
CA TYR A 21 2.11 -3.18 2.18
C TYR A 21 2.37 -4.70 2.07
N ILE A 22 1.48 -5.45 1.42
CA ILE A 22 1.62 -6.90 1.24
C ILE A 22 2.84 -7.23 0.36
N ALA A 23 3.09 -6.45 -0.69
CA ALA A 23 4.26 -6.62 -1.53
C ALA A 23 5.56 -6.41 -0.74
N ASN A 24 5.62 -5.38 0.11
CA ASN A 24 6.78 -5.12 0.96
C ASN A 24 7.00 -6.23 2.00
N ILE A 25 5.93 -6.79 2.57
CA ILE A 25 6.04 -7.98 3.44
C ILE A 25 6.66 -9.13 2.65
N ALA A 26 6.12 -9.46 1.47
CA ALA A 26 6.59 -10.57 0.67
C ALA A 26 8.06 -10.41 0.24
N ILE A 27 8.52 -9.17 0.01
CA ILE A 27 9.94 -8.88 -0.26
C ILE A 27 10.81 -9.12 0.99
N GLY A 28 10.30 -8.79 2.18
CA GLY A 28 11.03 -8.92 3.44
C GLY A 28 11.03 -10.33 4.04
N THR A 29 10.16 -11.23 3.57
CA THR A 29 9.99 -12.58 4.13
C THR A 29 10.35 -13.65 3.11
N THR A 30 11.14 -14.66 3.51
CA THR A 30 11.47 -15.79 2.62
C THR A 30 10.30 -16.77 2.47
N GLU A 31 9.40 -16.80 3.46
CA GLU A 31 8.27 -17.72 3.49
C GLU A 31 7.04 -17.15 2.78
N LYS A 32 6.25 -18.05 2.19
CA LYS A 32 4.96 -17.69 1.60
C LYS A 32 4.00 -17.26 2.71
N GLN A 33 3.56 -16.01 2.67
CA GLN A 33 2.53 -15.50 3.58
C GLN A 33 1.17 -15.47 2.91
N GLN A 34 0.14 -15.88 3.65
CA GLN A 34 -1.24 -15.83 3.21
C GLN A 34 -2.13 -15.40 4.37
N PHE A 35 -2.95 -14.39 4.12
CA PHE A 35 -3.92 -13.85 5.08
C PHE A 35 -5.31 -14.02 4.47
N GLN A 36 -6.13 -14.88 5.04
CA GLN A 36 -7.52 -15.11 4.62
C GLN A 36 -8.50 -14.25 5.41
N GLU A 37 -8.18 -13.98 6.68
CA GLU A 37 -9.03 -13.24 7.60
C GLU A 37 -8.40 -11.92 8.03
N TYR A 38 -9.24 -10.92 8.31
CA TYR A 38 -8.78 -9.59 8.76
C TYR A 38 -7.90 -9.67 10.02
N ASN A 39 -8.20 -10.58 10.94
CA ASN A 39 -7.46 -10.74 12.18
C ASN A 39 -6.06 -11.35 11.99
N GLN A 40 -5.80 -11.98 10.84
CA GLN A 40 -4.48 -12.52 10.51
C GLN A 40 -3.54 -11.44 9.99
N LEU A 41 -4.06 -10.31 9.50
CA LEU A 41 -3.24 -9.21 9.04
C LEU A 41 -2.45 -8.58 10.21
N PRO A 42 -1.17 -8.25 10.00
CA PRO A 42 -0.43 -7.46 10.98
C PRO A 42 -1.12 -6.11 11.25
N SER A 43 -0.80 -5.49 12.38
CA SER A 43 -1.43 -4.25 12.85
C SER A 43 -1.47 -3.14 11.79
N TRP A 44 -0.38 -2.96 11.04
CA TRP A 44 -0.30 -1.99 9.95
C TRP A 44 -1.24 -2.30 8.78
N GLY A 45 -1.32 -3.56 8.34
CA GLY A 45 -2.26 -3.98 7.31
C GLY A 45 -3.71 -3.75 7.72
N ARG A 46 -4.05 -4.09 8.98
CA ARG A 46 -5.38 -3.83 9.56
C ARG A 46 -5.72 -2.35 9.60
N ARG A 47 -4.76 -1.50 9.96
CA ARG A 47 -4.92 -0.03 9.96
C ARG A 47 -5.25 0.49 8.56
N ILE A 48 -4.53 0.05 7.53
CA ILE A 48 -4.78 0.46 6.14
C ILE A 48 -6.21 0.10 5.72
N VAL A 49 -6.64 -1.15 5.98
CA VAL A 49 -8.02 -1.60 5.67
C VAL A 49 -9.07 -0.73 6.36
N ASN A 50 -8.84 -0.30 7.61
CA ASN A 50 -9.78 0.56 8.31
C ASN A 50 -9.85 1.97 7.73
N ILE A 51 -8.71 2.53 7.32
CA ILE A 51 -8.64 3.84 6.65
C ILE A 51 -9.40 3.78 5.32
N ASP A 52 -9.18 2.73 4.53
CA ASP A 52 -9.88 2.51 3.26
C ASP A 52 -11.40 2.35 3.48
N LYS A 53 -11.82 1.58 4.49
CA LYS A 53 -13.23 1.43 4.86
C LYS A 53 -13.89 2.75 5.27
N GLN A 54 -13.13 3.62 5.94
CA GLN A 54 -13.59 4.94 6.35
C GLN A 54 -13.56 5.96 5.20
N GLN A 55 -13.08 5.57 4.00
CA GLN A 55 -12.92 6.46 2.83
C GLN A 55 -12.10 7.71 3.16
N ILE A 56 -11.13 7.58 4.08
CA ILE A 56 -10.27 8.70 4.44
C ILE A 56 -9.21 8.85 3.35
N PRO A 57 -9.12 10.03 2.70
CA PRO A 57 -8.14 10.24 1.66
C PRO A 57 -6.74 10.16 2.25
N SER A 58 -5.90 9.31 1.66
CA SER A 58 -4.48 9.23 2.01
C SER A 58 -3.69 10.16 1.07
N VAL A 59 -3.00 11.15 1.63
CA VAL A 59 -2.15 12.07 0.85
C VAL A 59 -0.69 11.81 1.20
N ARG A 60 0.11 11.39 0.22
CA ARG A 60 1.55 11.24 0.40
C ARG A 60 2.23 12.59 0.20
N ILE A 61 2.62 13.23 1.30
CA ILE A 61 3.39 14.47 1.27
C ILE A 61 4.89 14.12 1.25
N ARG A 62 5.60 14.55 0.21
CA ARG A 62 7.06 14.49 0.13
C ARG A 62 7.64 15.89 0.30
N THR A 63 8.26 16.15 1.43
CA THR A 63 9.00 17.39 1.65
C THR A 63 10.32 17.33 0.87
N ARG A 64 10.58 18.34 0.02
CA ARG A 64 11.90 18.51 -0.61
C ARG A 64 12.66 19.60 0.12
N LYS A 65 13.92 19.33 0.47
CA LYS A 65 14.84 20.36 0.95
C LYS A 65 15.36 21.14 -0.24
N ILE A 66 15.13 22.45 -0.26
CA ILE A 66 15.71 23.36 -1.25
C ILE A 66 16.98 23.92 -0.61
N ASN A 67 18.15 23.54 -1.13
CA ASN A 67 19.40 24.20 -0.76
C ASN A 67 19.60 25.41 -1.68
N ASN A 68 19.48 26.62 -1.12
CA ASN A 68 19.92 27.82 -1.81
C ASN A 68 21.46 27.79 -1.83
N LYS A 69 22.06 27.56 -2.99
CA LYS A 69 23.47 27.89 -3.19
C LYS A 69 23.55 29.40 -3.37
N ASN A 70 24.03 30.09 -2.35
CA ASN A 70 24.50 31.46 -2.52
C ASN A 70 25.80 31.36 -3.31
N ASN A 71 25.80 31.90 -4.53
CA ASN A 71 27.03 32.11 -5.30
C ASN A 71 27.60 33.44 -4.82
N ASP A 72 28.53 33.38 -3.87
CA ASP A 72 29.48 34.46 -3.58
C ASP A 72 30.71 34.28 -4.47
#